data_AF-A0AAP2NTZ7-F1
#
_entry.id   AF-A0AAP2NTZ7-F1
#
_cell.length_a   1.000
_cell.length_b   1.000
_cell.length_c   1.000
_cell.angle_alpha   90.00
_cell.angle_beta   90.00
_cell.angle_gamma   90.00
#
_symmetry.space_group_name_H-M   'P 1'
#
loop_
_entity.id
_entity.type
_entity.pdbx_description
1 polymer ?
#
loop_
_entity_poly.entity_id
_entity_poly.type
_entity_poly.pdbx_seq_one_letter_code
_entity_poly.pdbx_strand_id
1 'polypeptide(L)' 'MLKHNGMTEEAKLVFNAVTEEPATVGEVSQFTELTNSCCQLILTQLSMAGLIKENVKEKTYQNI' A
#
# COMPACT_ATOMS: atom_id res chain seq x y z
N MET A 1 -12.21 -14.06 5.29
CA MET A 1 -12.37 -12.60 5.08
C MET A 1 -11.58 -11.89 6.17
N LEU A 2 -10.45 -11.27 5.81
CA LEU A 2 -9.74 -10.36 6.70
C LEU A 2 -10.70 -9.22 7.04
N LYS A 3 -11.09 -9.12 8.32
CA LYS A 3 -11.96 -8.03 8.77
C LYS A 3 -11.11 -6.76 8.80
N HIS A 4 -11.21 -5.92 7.77
CA HIS A 4 -10.58 -4.58 7.68
C HIS A 4 -11.11 -3.58 8.73
N ASN A 5 -11.75 -4.06 9.80
CA ASN A 5 -12.49 -3.25 10.78
C ASN A 5 -11.61 -2.34 11.65
N GLY A 6 -10.27 -2.43 11.51
CA GLY A 6 -9.30 -1.57 12.18
C GLY A 6 -8.46 -0.70 11.24
N MET A 7 -8.74 -0.72 9.94
CA MET A 7 -7.95 0.03 8.94
C MET A 7 -8.50 1.46 8.82
N THR A 8 -7.62 2.47 8.86
CA THR A 8 -8.01 3.86 8.61
C THR A 8 -8.44 4.04 7.15
N GLU A 9 -9.12 5.14 6.83
CA GLU A 9 -9.60 5.37 5.47
C GLU A 9 -8.44 5.55 4.48
N GLU A 10 -7.38 6.24 4.89
CA GLU A 10 -6.14 6.40 4.12
C GLU A 10 -5.48 5.04 3.85
N ALA A 11 -5.45 4.17 4.86
CA ALA A 11 -4.89 2.83 4.70
C ALA A 11 -5.72 1.96 3.75
N LYS A 12 -7.05 2.12 3.72
CA LYS A 12 -7.90 1.45 2.72
C LYS A 12 -7.65 1.99 1.31
N LEU A 13 -7.50 3.31 1.15
CA LEU A 13 -7.20 3.92 -0.15
C LEU A 13 -5.88 3.39 -0.70
N VAL A 14 -4.82 3.39 0.11
CA VAL A 14 -3.52 2.85 -0.27
C VAL A 14 -3.60 1.35 -0.56
N PHE A 15 -4.30 0.58 0.28
CA PHE A 15 -4.49 -0.85 0.04
C PHE A 15 -5.22 -1.13 -1.28
N ASN A 16 -6.26 -0.37 -1.60
CA ASN A 16 -7.02 -0.51 -2.85
C ASN A 16 -6.23 -0.03 -4.08
N ALA A 17 -5.28 0.88 -3.92
CA ALA A 17 -4.40 1.33 -5.00
C ALA A 17 -3.30 0.32 -5.34
N VAL A 18 -3.02 -0.64 -4.44
CA VAL A 18 -2.07 -1.72 -4.68
C VAL A 18 -2.82 -2.90 -5.33
N THR A 19 -2.42 -3.25 -6.55
CA THR A 19 -3.05 -4.33 -7.33
C THR A 19 -2.11 -5.54 -7.45
N GLU A 20 -2.45 -6.53 -8.28
CA GLU A 20 -1.52 -7.61 -8.62
C GLU A 20 -0.32 -7.10 -9.42
N GLU A 21 -0.46 -5.97 -10.12
CA GLU A 21 0.64 -5.31 -10.82
C GLU A 21 1.49 -4.49 -9.83
N PRO A 22 2.83 -4.67 -9.81
CA PRO A 22 3.69 -3.94 -8.90
C PRO A 22 3.64 -2.43 -9.12
N ALA A 23 3.42 -1.68 -8.05
CA ALA A 23 3.38 -0.22 -8.06
C ALA A 23 4.41 0.38 -7.11
N THR A 24 5.04 1.47 -7.52
CA THR A 24 5.92 2.30 -6.69
C THR A 24 5.09 3.19 -5.75
N VAL A 25 5.73 3.73 -4.71
CA VAL A 25 5.10 4.75 -3.84
C VAL A 25 4.61 5.96 -4.63
N GLY A 26 5.37 6.37 -5.66
CA GLY A 26 5.01 7.51 -6.49
C GLY A 26 3.70 7.27 -7.24
N GLU A 27 3.53 6.09 -7.84
CA GLU A 27 2.29 5.72 -8.52
C GLU A 27 1.13 5.64 -7.53
N VAL A 28 1.30 4.97 -6.39
CA VAL A 28 0.28 4.90 -5.35
C VAL A 28 -0.15 6.29 -4.86
N SER A 29 0.80 7.20 -4.66
CA SER A 29 0.50 8.58 -4.21
C SER A 29 -0.37 9.36 -5.20
N GLN A 30 -0.21 9.12 -6.50
CA GLN A 30 -1.01 9.75 -7.55
C GLN A 30 -2.46 9.26 -7.51
N PHE A 31 -2.68 7.99 -7.16
CA PHE A 31 -4.02 7.42 -7.05
C PHE A 31 -4.75 7.86 -5.77
N THR A 32 -4.04 8.02 -4.66
CA THR A 32 -4.67 8.29 -3.36
C THR A 32 -4.72 9.76 -2.98
N GLU A 33 -4.09 10.65 -3.76
CA GLU A 33 -3.88 12.07 -3.42
C GLU A 33 -3.18 12.30 -2.07
N LEU A 34 -2.42 11.31 -1.61
CA LEU A 34 -1.65 11.39 -0.37
C LEU A 34 -0.20 11.73 -0.71
N THR A 35 0.54 12.26 0.27
CA THR A 35 1.98 12.47 0.09
C THR A 35 2.73 11.15 -0.01
N ASN A 36 3.82 11.12 -0.78
CA ASN A 36 4.72 9.96 -0.85
C ASN A 36 5.10 9.42 0.53
N SER A 37 5.40 10.30 1.49
CA SER A 37 5.78 9.89 2.85
C SER A 37 4.63 9.19 3.58
N CYS A 38 3.39 9.66 3.41
CA CYS A 38 2.22 9.02 3.99
C CYS A 38 1.97 7.64 3.35
N CYS A 39 1.99 7.56 2.00
CA CYS A 39 1.88 6.30 1.29
C CYS A 39 2.98 5.31 1.72
N GLN A 40 4.24 5.74 1.79
CA GLN A 40 5.35 4.90 2.21
C GLN A 40 5.15 4.33 3.62
N LEU A 41 4.72 5.15 4.59
CA LEU A 41 4.45 4.68 5.95
C LEU A 41 3.35 3.62 5.96
N ILE A 42 2.24 3.87 5.26
CA ILE A 42 1.11 2.94 5.17
C ILE A 42 1.53 1.65 4.45
N LEU A 43 2.22 1.74 3.32
CA LEU A 43 2.71 0.58 2.55
C LEU A 43 3.65 -0.29 3.39
N THR A 44 4.57 0.31 4.17
CA THR A 44 5.39 -0.44 5.12
C THR A 44 4.53 -1.15 6.16
N GLN A 45 3.52 -0.48 6.73
CA GLN A 45 2.61 -1.10 7.72
C GLN A 45 1.80 -2.26 7.12
N LEU A 46 1.30 -2.12 5.89
CA LEU A 46 0.57 -3.17 5.17
C LEU A 46 1.47 -4.38 4.87
N SER A 47 2.72 -4.13 4.43
CA SER A 47 3.74 -5.16 4.21
C SER A 47 4.07 -5.92 5.49
N MET A 48 4.32 -5.19 6.60
CA MET A 48 4.56 -5.79 7.92
C MET A 48 3.37 -6.60 8.45
N ALA A 49 2.15 -6.18 8.15
CA ALA A 49 0.93 -6.90 8.49
C ALA A 49 0.68 -8.14 7.59
N GLY A 50 1.52 -8.36 6.57
CA GLY A 50 1.36 -9.45 5.61
C GLY A 50 0.12 -9.28 4.73
N LEU A 51 -0.30 -8.05 4.46
CA LEU A 51 -1.45 -7.74 3.62
C LEU A 51 -1.06 -7.46 2.16
N ILE A 52 0.20 -7.07 1.92
CA ILE A 52 0.77 -6.86 0.59
C ILE A 52 2.21 -7.39 0.58
N LYS A 53 2.78 -7.53 -0.60
CA LYS A 53 4.17 -7.91 -0.82
C LYS A 53 5.00 -6.70 -1.25
N GLU A 54 6.12 -6.50 -0.57
CA GLU A 54 7.14 -5.51 -0.94
C GLU A 54 8.28 -6.18 -1.72
N ASN A 55 8.67 -5.59 -2.85
CA ASN A 55 9.91 -5.91 -3.55
C ASN A 55 10.96 -4.82 -3.25
N VAL A 56 11.85 -5.11 -2.30
CA VAL A 56 12.89 -4.18 -1.82
C VAL A 56 13.84 -3.74 -2.94
N LYS A 57 14.12 -4.62 -3.92
CA LYS A 57 15.07 -4.32 -5.01
C LYS A 57 14.48 -3.31 -5.99
N GLU A 58 13.20 -3.47 -6.32
CA GLU A 58 12.50 -2.64 -7.30
C GLU A 58 11.76 -1.46 -6.66
N LYS A 59 11.65 -1.44 -5.33
CA LYS A 59 10.89 -0.44 -4.54
C LYS A 59 9.42 -0.39 -4.95
N THR A 60 8.84 -1.57 -5.20
CA THR A 60 7.46 -1.76 -5.61
C THR A 60 6.67 -2.57 -4.59
N TYR A 61 5.35 -2.43 -4.63
CA TYR A 61 4.39 -3.10 -3.77
C TYR A 61 3.28 -3.70 -4.62
N GLN A 62 2.81 -4.88 -4.25
CA GLN A 62 1.72 -5.59 -4.93
C GLN A 62 0.88 -6.37 -3.92
N ASN A 63 -0.38 -6.66 -4.25
CA ASN A 63 -1.25 -7.46 -3.41
C ASN A 63 -0.82 -8.95 -3.42
N ILE A 64 -1.26 -9.72 -2.42
CA ILE A 64 -0.95 -11.16 -2.24
C ILE A 64 -2.12 -12.08 -2.53
#